data_AF-A0A9P7EJU9-F1
#
_entry.id   AF-A0A9P7EJU9-F1
#
_cell.length_a   1.000
_cell.length_b   1.000
_cell.length_c   1.000
_cell.angle_alpha   90.00
_cell.angle_beta   90.00
_cell.angle_gamma   90.00
#
_symmetry.space_group_name_H-M   'P 1'
#
loop_
_entity.id
_entity.type
_entity.pdbx_description
1 polymer ?
#
loop_
_entity_poly.entity_id
_entity_poly.type
_entity_poly.pdbx_seq_one_letter_code
_entity_poly.pdbx_strand_id
1 'polypeptide(L)'
;MLGLSRQYPQHLSFEPDRFVPSLLLASTSPTTAYRQNAQGPDPLAGVSEPPHPFQNMTIYHLMTWMNSSSYQKSQTEVMHLIKDVIQAKDFNPKDLDGFLETATFPNNWVKTDVNLDIPSKSKDVQGVSFSVPGFHYRPLVAVIHAAFSDIQANTFHLFPFKCLWKDPLDGHEEHVFDELYTSDSWLEAQDNLQRQPKEPGCSLKCIITGLMFFSDATHLTNFRMAKA
;
A
#
# COMPACT_ATOMS: atom_id res chain seq x y z
N MET A 1 19.42 9.01 -15.83
CA MET A 1 20.43 8.86 -14.77
C MET A 1 21.58 8.08 -15.38
N LEU A 2 22.67 8.75 -15.79
CA LEU A 2 23.82 8.11 -16.42
C LEU A 2 24.79 7.66 -15.33
N GLY A 3 25.38 6.46 -15.48
CA GLY A 3 26.46 5.98 -14.62
C GLY A 3 26.06 5.08 -13.45
N LEU A 4 24.78 4.79 -13.21
CA LEU A 4 24.38 3.82 -12.18
C LEU A 4 24.47 2.38 -12.68
N SER A 5 25.00 1.51 -11.84
CA SER A 5 25.03 0.07 -12.06
C SER A 5 24.74 -0.69 -10.77
N ARG A 6 24.25 -1.93 -10.89
CA ARG A 6 23.96 -2.80 -9.76
C ARG A 6 24.97 -3.94 -9.73
N GLN A 7 25.66 -4.11 -8.61
CA GLN A 7 26.54 -5.25 -8.39
C GLN A 7 25.89 -6.23 -7.41
N TYR A 8 25.46 -7.37 -7.94
CA TYR A 8 24.88 -8.45 -7.13
C TYR A 8 25.99 -9.38 -6.62
N PRO A 9 26.02 -9.73 -5.32
CA PRO A 9 26.97 -10.72 -4.80
C PRO A 9 26.75 -12.13 -5.34
N GLN A 10 25.53 -12.45 -5.78
CA GLN A 10 25.13 -13.78 -6.22
C GLN A 10 24.37 -13.71 -7.55
N HIS A 11 24.40 -14.82 -8.30
CA HIS A 11 23.61 -14.98 -9.51
C HIS A 11 22.11 -14.97 -9.19
N LEU A 12 21.38 -14.05 -9.81
CA LEU A 12 19.94 -13.93 -9.66
C LEU A 12 19.22 -15.06 -10.37
N SER A 13 18.16 -15.60 -9.76
CA SER A 13 17.26 -16.56 -10.40
C SER A 13 16.09 -15.88 -11.12
N PHE A 14 16.03 -14.55 -11.06
CA PHE A 14 14.92 -13.71 -11.51
C PHE A 14 15.44 -12.32 -11.89
N GLU A 15 14.88 -11.70 -12.92
CA GLU A 15 15.23 -10.34 -13.36
C GLU A 15 14.28 -9.32 -12.71
N PRO A 16 14.76 -8.48 -11.77
CA PRO A 16 13.89 -7.59 -10.99
C PRO A 16 13.25 -6.46 -11.80
N ASP A 17 13.81 -6.10 -12.96
CA ASP A 17 13.31 -5.02 -13.81
C ASP A 17 12.45 -5.55 -14.98
N ARG A 18 11.94 -6.79 -14.88
CA ARG A 18 11.08 -7.38 -15.90
C ARG A 18 9.76 -6.60 -15.98
N PHE A 19 9.44 -6.12 -17.18
CA PHE A 19 8.20 -5.39 -17.44
C PHE A 19 6.96 -6.22 -17.05
N VAL A 20 6.10 -5.64 -16.21
CA VAL A 20 4.78 -6.21 -15.86
C VAL A 20 3.69 -5.45 -16.63
N PRO A 21 2.92 -6.11 -17.52
CA PRO A 21 1.85 -5.45 -18.27
C PRO A 21 0.77 -4.85 -17.36
N SER A 22 0.33 -3.63 -17.67
CA SER A 22 -0.66 -2.88 -16.88
C SER A 22 -2.00 -3.61 -16.67
N LEU A 23 -2.40 -4.46 -17.62
CA LEU A 23 -3.63 -5.26 -17.53
C LEU A 23 -3.60 -6.22 -16.34
N LEU A 24 -2.43 -6.75 -16.00
CA LEU A 24 -2.27 -7.68 -14.88
C LEU A 24 -2.38 -6.95 -13.54
N LEU A 25 -2.00 -5.66 -13.49
CA LEU A 25 -2.06 -4.83 -12.29
C LEU A 25 -3.49 -4.44 -11.92
N ALA A 26 -4.34 -4.23 -12.93
CA ALA A 26 -5.74 -3.83 -12.71
C ALA A 26 -6.55 -4.93 -11.99
N SER A 27 -6.15 -6.20 -12.16
CA SER A 27 -6.88 -7.37 -11.63
C SER A 27 -6.65 -7.66 -10.14
N THR A 28 -5.67 -7.02 -9.49
CA THR A 28 -5.30 -7.33 -8.09
C THR A 28 -5.87 -6.36 -7.05
N SER A 29 -6.62 -5.34 -7.49
CA SER A 29 -7.37 -4.49 -6.57
C SER A 29 -8.45 -5.32 -5.87
N PRO A 30 -8.64 -5.22 -4.53
CA PRO A 30 -9.68 -5.96 -3.83
C PRO A 30 -11.03 -5.55 -4.41
N THR A 31 -11.56 -6.40 -5.29
CA THR A 31 -12.93 -6.29 -5.78
C THR A 31 -13.83 -6.44 -4.57
N THR A 32 -14.38 -5.34 -4.07
CA THR A 32 -15.58 -5.39 -3.23
C THR A 32 -16.55 -6.32 -3.94
N ALA A 33 -16.92 -7.42 -3.27
CA ALA A 33 -17.78 -8.45 -3.83
C ALA A 33 -19.00 -7.79 -4.47
N TYR A 34 -18.99 -7.72 -5.81
CA TYR A 34 -20.13 -7.26 -6.58
C TYR A 34 -21.26 -8.21 -6.23
N ARG A 35 -22.29 -7.72 -5.54
CA ARG A 35 -23.59 -8.39 -5.51
C ARG A 35 -24.09 -8.40 -6.95
N GLN A 36 -23.85 -9.49 -7.66
CA GLN A 36 -24.59 -9.82 -8.87
C GLN A 36 -26.04 -10.07 -8.45
N ASN A 37 -26.83 -9.02 -8.34
CA ASN A 37 -28.28 -9.07 -8.25
C ASN A 37 -28.84 -7.72 -8.71
N ALA A 38 -28.76 -7.48 -10.02
CA ALA A 38 -29.67 -6.58 -10.71
C ALA A 38 -29.78 -7.04 -12.17
N GLN A 39 -30.91 -7.66 -12.47
CA GLN A 39 -31.29 -8.14 -13.79
C GLN A 39 -32.17 -7.06 -14.46
N GLY A 40 -31.62 -6.35 -15.47
CA GLY A 40 -32.30 -5.49 -16.47
C GLY A 40 -32.56 -4.01 -16.12
N PRO A 41 -32.77 -3.08 -17.09
CA PRO A 41 -32.98 -3.26 -18.54
C PRO A 41 -31.96 -2.55 -19.48
N ASP A 42 -32.09 -2.84 -20.78
CA ASP A 42 -31.44 -2.30 -22.01
C ASP A 42 -30.56 -1.02 -21.91
N PRO A 43 -29.38 -0.99 -22.59
CA PRO A 43 -28.51 0.18 -22.60
C PRO A 43 -29.11 1.30 -23.46
N LEU A 44 -29.67 2.32 -22.80
CA LEU A 44 -29.94 3.61 -23.43
C LEU A 44 -28.61 4.29 -23.80
N ALA A 45 -28.52 4.68 -25.07
CA ALA A 45 -27.35 5.26 -25.70
C ALA A 45 -26.80 6.48 -24.93
N GLY A 46 -25.51 6.44 -24.60
CA GLY A 46 -24.71 7.63 -24.27
C GLY A 46 -24.10 7.69 -22.87
N VAL A 47 -24.32 6.71 -21.99
CA VAL A 47 -23.66 6.68 -20.68
C VAL A 47 -22.29 6.00 -20.84
N SER A 48 -21.21 6.77 -20.66
CA SER A 48 -19.86 6.21 -20.59
C SER A 48 -19.78 5.27 -19.39
N GLU A 49 -19.25 4.06 -19.58
CA GLU A 49 -18.93 3.20 -18.46
C GLU A 49 -17.86 3.87 -17.58
N PRO A 50 -17.98 3.76 -16.24
CA PRO A 50 -16.98 4.33 -15.34
C PRO A 50 -15.63 3.62 -15.51
N PRO A 51 -14.50 4.36 -15.44
CA PRO A 51 -13.20 3.74 -15.38
C PRO A 51 -13.11 2.79 -14.17
N HIS A 52 -12.57 1.60 -14.36
CA HIS A 52 -12.24 0.73 -13.23
C HIS A 52 -11.28 1.47 -12.27
N PRO A 53 -11.48 1.42 -10.95
CA PRO A 53 -12.35 0.50 -10.17
C PRO A 53 -13.72 1.08 -9.76
N PHE A 54 -14.16 2.20 -10.34
CA PHE A 54 -15.34 2.91 -9.85
C PHE A 54 -16.65 2.23 -10.26
N GLN A 55 -17.59 2.16 -9.32
CA GLN A 55 -18.88 1.47 -9.53
C GLN A 55 -19.85 2.27 -10.41
N ASN A 56 -19.71 3.60 -10.46
CA ASN A 56 -20.54 4.50 -11.25
C ASN A 56 -19.80 5.82 -11.53
N MET A 57 -20.30 6.60 -12.48
CA MET A 57 -19.70 7.87 -12.90
C MET A 57 -19.76 8.93 -11.79
N THR A 58 -20.81 8.92 -10.97
CA THR A 58 -20.95 9.83 -9.82
C THR A 58 -19.76 9.71 -8.84
N ILE A 59 -19.41 8.47 -8.45
CA ILE A 59 -18.27 8.19 -7.57
C ILE A 59 -16.95 8.53 -8.27
N TYR A 60 -16.82 8.22 -9.57
CA TYR A 60 -15.62 8.56 -10.34
C TYR A 60 -15.36 10.07 -10.35
N HIS A 61 -16.35 10.90 -10.69
CA HIS A 61 -16.21 12.35 -10.71
C HIS A 61 -15.90 12.90 -9.32
N LEU A 62 -16.59 12.40 -8.29
CA LEU A 62 -16.37 12.81 -6.90
C LEU A 62 -14.94 12.48 -6.42
N MET A 63 -14.45 11.26 -6.69
CA MET A 63 -13.10 10.85 -6.31
C MET A 63 -12.03 11.57 -7.13
N THR A 64 -12.29 11.84 -8.41
CA THR A 64 -11.38 12.63 -9.25
C THR A 64 -11.23 14.03 -8.69
N TRP A 65 -12.33 14.70 -8.36
CA TRP A 65 -12.32 16.01 -7.71
C TRP A 65 -11.60 15.99 -6.36
N MET A 66 -11.89 15.00 -5.51
CA MET A 66 -11.27 14.87 -4.19
C MET A 66 -9.74 14.73 -4.30
N ASN A 67 -9.25 13.90 -5.23
CA ASN A 67 -7.83 13.63 -5.42
C ASN A 67 -7.09 14.71 -6.22
N SER A 68 -7.81 15.52 -7.02
CA SER A 68 -7.23 16.67 -7.70
C SER A 68 -7.11 17.90 -6.80
N SER A 69 -7.89 17.95 -5.72
CA SER A 69 -7.94 19.11 -4.84
C SER A 69 -6.69 19.25 -3.97
N SER A 70 -6.20 20.48 -3.84
CA SER A 70 -5.14 20.78 -2.86
C SER A 70 -5.65 20.60 -1.43
N TYR A 71 -4.74 20.41 -0.46
CA TYR A 71 -5.10 20.30 0.97
C TYR A 71 -5.89 21.50 1.53
N GLN A 72 -6.00 22.60 0.78
CA GLN A 72 -6.80 23.77 1.13
C GLN A 72 -8.03 23.88 0.22
N LYS A 73 -9.21 23.97 0.84
CA LYS A 73 -10.47 24.23 0.12
C LYS A 73 -10.49 25.67 -0.38
N SER A 74 -10.45 25.87 -1.69
CA SER A 74 -10.54 27.19 -2.32
C SER A 74 -11.91 27.39 -2.99
N GLN A 75 -12.24 28.65 -3.32
CA GLN A 75 -13.45 28.95 -4.10
C GLN A 75 -13.43 28.26 -5.48
N THR A 76 -12.25 28.17 -6.10
CA THR A 76 -12.05 27.47 -7.37
C THR A 76 -12.34 25.98 -7.24
N GLU A 77 -11.91 25.33 -6.16
CA GLU A 77 -12.21 23.91 -5.89
C GLU A 77 -13.71 23.67 -5.72
N VAL A 78 -14.41 24.58 -5.04
CA VAL A 78 -15.87 24.49 -4.90
C VAL A 78 -16.56 24.66 -6.27
N MET A 79 -16.05 25.53 -7.14
CA MET A 79 -16.57 25.66 -8.50
C MET A 79 -16.35 24.38 -9.32
N HIS A 80 -15.19 23.74 -9.19
CA HIS A 80 -14.92 22.45 -9.82
C HIS A 80 -15.87 21.35 -9.30
N LEU A 81 -16.14 21.29 -7.99
CA LEU A 81 -17.13 20.35 -7.45
C LEU A 81 -18.50 20.53 -8.09
N ILE A 82 -18.96 21.78 -8.17
CA ILE A 82 -20.30 22.09 -8.70
C ILE A 82 -20.36 21.74 -10.19
N LYS A 83 -19.36 22.16 -10.97
CA LYS A 83 -19.38 22.04 -12.42
C LYS A 83 -19.09 20.61 -12.88
N ASP A 84 -18.07 19.98 -12.31
CA ASP A 84 -17.51 18.73 -12.84
C ASP A 84 -18.10 17.50 -12.14
N VAL A 85 -18.72 17.66 -10.96
CA VAL A 85 -19.40 16.55 -10.24
C VAL A 85 -20.92 16.75 -10.25
N ILE A 86 -21.42 17.85 -9.67
CA ILE A 86 -22.87 18.02 -9.44
C ILE A 86 -23.64 18.27 -10.74
N GLN A 87 -23.06 19.03 -11.68
CA GLN A 87 -23.68 19.34 -12.97
C GLN A 87 -23.34 18.32 -14.07
N ALA A 88 -22.59 17.26 -13.76
CA ALA A 88 -22.29 16.21 -14.72
C ALA A 88 -23.59 15.51 -15.16
N LYS A 89 -23.70 15.18 -16.46
CA LYS A 89 -24.94 14.63 -17.04
C LYS A 89 -25.27 13.23 -16.51
N ASP A 90 -24.25 12.54 -16.05
CA ASP A 90 -24.22 11.20 -15.49
C ASP A 90 -24.17 11.21 -13.95
N PHE A 91 -24.35 12.38 -13.32
CA PHE A 91 -24.50 12.49 -11.87
C PHE A 91 -25.88 12.00 -11.42
N ASN A 92 -25.87 11.06 -10.47
CA ASN A 92 -27.06 10.56 -9.82
C ASN A 92 -26.87 10.57 -8.30
N PRO A 93 -27.63 11.38 -7.53
CA PRO A 93 -27.51 11.46 -6.08
C PRO A 93 -27.65 10.11 -5.37
N LYS A 94 -28.45 9.17 -5.91
CA LYS A 94 -28.64 7.83 -5.32
C LYS A 94 -27.39 6.97 -5.36
N ASP A 95 -26.45 7.28 -6.25
CA ASP A 95 -25.17 6.58 -6.33
C ASP A 95 -24.29 6.83 -5.09
N LEU A 96 -24.65 7.85 -4.28
CA LEU A 96 -23.98 8.18 -3.02
C LEU A 96 -24.59 7.47 -1.80
N ASP A 97 -25.74 6.78 -1.97
CA ASP A 97 -26.33 5.99 -0.91
C ASP A 97 -25.40 4.81 -0.57
N GLY A 98 -25.03 4.67 0.71
CA GLY A 98 -24.07 3.64 1.14
C GLY A 98 -22.60 3.98 0.86
N PHE A 99 -22.29 5.00 0.05
CA PHE A 99 -20.90 5.44 -0.20
C PHE A 99 -20.21 5.97 1.07
N LEU A 100 -20.99 6.57 1.98
CA LEU A 100 -20.53 7.06 3.28
C LEU A 100 -20.73 6.06 4.42
N GLU A 101 -21.34 4.90 4.16
CA GLU A 101 -21.50 3.89 5.21
C GLU A 101 -20.14 3.33 5.62
N THR A 102 -19.97 3.12 6.93
CA THR A 102 -18.73 2.70 7.58
C THR A 102 -17.99 1.64 6.77
N ALA A 103 -16.71 1.91 6.48
CA ALA A 103 -15.80 1.02 5.78
C ALA A 103 -16.04 -0.43 6.21
N THR A 104 -16.69 -1.19 5.34
CA THR A 104 -16.82 -2.63 5.56
C THR A 104 -15.44 -3.19 5.37
N PHE A 105 -14.81 -3.63 6.46
CA PHE A 105 -13.50 -4.27 6.37
C PHE A 105 -13.61 -5.47 5.43
N PRO A 106 -12.68 -5.61 4.46
CA PRO A 106 -12.68 -6.78 3.59
C PRO A 106 -12.61 -8.08 4.41
N ASN A 107 -13.09 -9.19 3.83
CA ASN A 107 -13.19 -10.49 4.50
C ASN A 107 -11.85 -11.04 5.06
N ASN A 108 -10.70 -10.43 4.71
CA ASN A 108 -9.38 -10.82 5.21
C ASN A 108 -9.00 -10.16 6.54
N TRP A 109 -9.87 -9.36 7.14
CA TRP A 109 -9.71 -8.80 8.48
C TRP A 109 -10.34 -9.71 9.54
N VAL A 110 -9.61 -9.93 10.63
CA VAL A 110 -10.03 -10.70 11.79
C VAL A 110 -10.49 -9.73 12.88
N LYS A 111 -11.67 -9.98 13.44
CA LYS A 111 -12.21 -9.25 14.58
C LYS A 111 -11.97 -10.04 15.86
N THR A 112 -11.34 -9.42 16.86
CA THR A 112 -11.10 -10.01 18.18
C THR A 112 -11.24 -8.95 19.26
N ASP A 113 -11.44 -9.36 20.50
CA ASP A 113 -11.28 -8.48 21.66
C ASP A 113 -9.83 -8.59 22.15
N VAL A 114 -9.20 -7.46 22.49
CA VAL A 114 -7.80 -7.42 22.95
C VAL A 114 -7.76 -6.83 24.35
N ASN A 115 -7.08 -7.50 25.27
CA ASN A 115 -6.80 -6.96 26.61
C ASN A 115 -5.37 -6.42 26.65
N LEU A 116 -5.23 -5.14 26.97
CA LEU A 116 -3.97 -4.44 27.09
C LEU A 116 -3.67 -4.22 28.57
N ASP A 117 -2.56 -4.78 29.04
CA ASP A 117 -2.12 -4.53 30.41
C ASP A 117 -1.33 -3.22 30.45
N ILE A 118 -1.95 -2.19 31.03
CA ILE A 118 -1.37 -0.86 31.14
C ILE A 118 -0.54 -0.81 32.42
N PRO A 119 0.80 -0.66 32.32
CA PRO A 119 1.66 -0.58 33.50
C PRO A 119 1.41 0.71 34.28
N SER A 120 1.40 0.62 35.61
CA SER A 120 1.36 1.80 36.49
C SER A 120 2.73 2.47 36.57
N LYS A 121 2.74 3.78 36.85
CA LYS A 121 3.98 4.57 37.05
C LYS A 121 4.72 4.21 38.33
N SER A 122 4.02 3.64 39.32
CA SER A 122 4.59 3.20 40.60
C SER A 122 4.69 1.68 40.67
N LYS A 123 5.80 1.18 41.22
CA LYS A 123 6.03 -0.27 41.38
C LYS A 123 5.04 -0.94 42.34
N ASP A 124 4.41 -0.16 43.22
CA ASP A 124 3.50 -0.65 44.26
C ASP A 124 2.01 -0.67 43.83
N VAL A 125 1.70 -0.21 42.61
CA VAL A 125 0.32 -0.18 42.08
C VAL A 125 0.22 -1.18 40.94
N GLN A 126 -0.68 -2.15 41.09
CA GLN A 126 -0.95 -3.14 40.05
C GLN A 126 -1.47 -2.44 38.78
N GLY A 127 -0.96 -2.88 37.63
CA GLY A 127 -1.40 -2.36 36.33
C GLY A 127 -2.90 -2.57 36.10
N VAL A 128 -3.47 -1.74 35.24
CA VAL A 128 -4.89 -1.83 34.87
C VAL A 128 -4.98 -2.54 33.53
N SER A 129 -5.80 -3.60 33.45
CA SER A 129 -6.11 -4.23 32.18
C SER A 129 -7.22 -3.44 31.48
N PHE A 130 -6.99 -3.08 30.22
CA PHE A 130 -7.93 -2.35 29.38
C PHE A 130 -8.38 -3.22 28.22
N SER A 131 -9.68 -3.46 28.12
CA SER A 131 -10.25 -4.28 27.06
C SER A 131 -10.66 -3.41 25.87
N VAL A 132 -10.18 -3.77 24.69
CA VAL A 132 -10.55 -3.19 23.40
C VAL A 132 -11.47 -4.18 22.69
N PRO A 133 -12.80 -4.01 22.77
CA PRO A 133 -13.73 -4.88 22.08
C PRO A 133 -13.73 -4.60 20.58
N GLY A 134 -13.86 -5.65 19.78
CA GLY A 134 -14.02 -5.55 18.33
C GLY A 134 -12.82 -4.97 17.59
N PHE A 135 -11.60 -5.21 18.08
CA PHE A 135 -10.37 -4.87 17.40
C PHE A 135 -10.25 -5.65 16.08
N HIS A 136 -10.07 -4.93 14.97
CA HIS A 136 -9.88 -5.52 13.65
C HIS A 136 -8.40 -5.50 13.29
N TYR A 137 -7.86 -6.65 12.87
CA TYR A 137 -6.48 -6.75 12.41
C TYR A 137 -6.31 -7.75 11.28
N ARG A 138 -5.18 -7.68 10.59
CA ARG A 138 -4.74 -8.73 9.65
C ARG A 138 -3.52 -9.45 10.24
N PRO A 139 -3.50 -10.79 10.31
CA PRO A 139 -2.32 -11.52 10.75
C PRO A 139 -1.11 -11.17 9.87
N LEU A 140 0.03 -10.85 10.46
CA LEU A 140 1.20 -10.36 9.72
C LEU A 140 1.64 -11.34 8.61
N VAL A 141 1.69 -12.63 8.92
CA VAL A 141 2.05 -13.67 7.93
C VAL A 141 1.05 -13.73 6.78
N ALA A 142 -0.25 -13.53 7.06
CA ALA A 142 -1.27 -13.49 6.00
C ALA A 142 -1.13 -12.24 5.12
N VAL A 143 -0.71 -11.10 5.68
CA VAL A 143 -0.39 -9.89 4.92
C VAL A 143 0.83 -10.12 4.01
N ILE A 144 1.91 -10.70 4.55
CA ILE A 144 3.12 -11.02 3.79
C ILE A 144 2.77 -12.00 2.64
N HIS A 145 2.06 -13.08 2.94
CA HIS A 145 1.65 -14.05 1.93
C HIS A 145 0.81 -13.40 0.83
N ALA A 146 -0.15 -12.54 1.19
CA ALA A 146 -0.96 -11.82 0.22
C ALA A 146 -0.10 -10.90 -0.67
N ALA A 147 0.86 -10.17 -0.10
CA ALA A 147 1.75 -9.30 -0.85
C ALA A 147 2.63 -10.07 -1.85
N PHE A 148 3.18 -11.23 -1.46
CA PHE A 148 4.00 -12.08 -2.33
C PHE A 148 3.20 -12.93 -3.33
N SER A 149 1.90 -13.12 -3.09
CA SER A 149 1.00 -13.79 -4.04
C SER A 149 0.50 -12.84 -5.13
N ASP A 150 0.64 -11.53 -4.93
CA ASP A 150 0.27 -10.51 -5.90
C ASP A 150 1.24 -10.52 -7.09
N ILE A 151 0.74 -10.25 -8.29
CA ILE A 151 1.59 -10.15 -9.48
C ILE A 151 2.63 -9.03 -9.35
N GLN A 152 2.33 -8.01 -8.54
CA GLN A 152 3.23 -6.91 -8.23
C GLN A 152 4.49 -7.35 -7.49
N ALA A 153 4.47 -8.50 -6.82
CA ALA A 153 5.65 -9.05 -6.16
C ALA A 153 6.82 -9.30 -7.14
N ASN A 154 6.52 -9.46 -8.44
CA ASN A 154 7.54 -9.57 -9.48
C ASN A 154 8.37 -8.29 -9.64
N THR A 155 7.91 -7.15 -9.15
CA THR A 155 8.67 -5.89 -9.22
C THR A 155 9.52 -5.64 -7.97
N PHE A 156 9.44 -6.53 -6.97
CA PHE A 156 10.19 -6.35 -5.72
C PHE A 156 11.69 -6.64 -5.91
N HIS A 157 12.52 -5.78 -5.33
CA HIS A 157 13.95 -6.01 -5.19
C HIS A 157 14.23 -6.96 -4.02
N LEU A 158 14.04 -8.27 -4.25
CA LEU A 158 14.19 -9.30 -3.20
C LEU A 158 15.64 -9.67 -2.89
N PHE A 159 16.56 -9.37 -3.81
CA PHE A 159 17.98 -9.66 -3.64
C PHE A 159 18.76 -8.35 -3.49
N PRO A 160 19.54 -8.20 -2.41
CA PRO A 160 20.34 -6.99 -2.20
C PRO A 160 21.50 -6.91 -3.20
N PHE A 161 21.92 -5.67 -3.44
CA PHE A 161 23.01 -5.34 -4.36
C PHE A 161 23.72 -4.08 -3.91
N LYS A 162 24.97 -3.90 -4.34
CA LYS A 162 25.64 -2.60 -4.24
C LYS A 162 25.22 -1.72 -5.40
N CYS A 163 24.74 -0.52 -5.11
CA CYS A 163 24.40 0.46 -6.14
C CYS A 163 25.63 1.34 -6.41
N LEU A 164 26.29 1.13 -7.54
CA LEU A 164 27.53 1.84 -7.85
C LEU A 164 27.24 2.95 -8.84
N TRP A 165 27.63 4.18 -8.50
CA TRP A 165 27.67 5.28 -9.42
C TRP A 165 29.08 5.44 -9.98
N LYS A 166 29.19 5.52 -11.30
CA LYS A 166 30.43 5.79 -11.99
C LYS A 166 30.35 7.13 -12.71
N ASP A 167 31.27 8.02 -12.38
CA ASP A 167 31.36 9.34 -13.01
C ASP A 167 31.77 9.18 -14.48
N PRO A 168 30.99 9.75 -15.42
CA PRO A 168 31.29 9.64 -16.85
C PRO A 168 32.52 10.46 -17.30
N LEU A 169 33.03 11.38 -16.48
CA LEU A 169 34.12 12.31 -16.81
C LEU A 169 35.49 11.78 -16.39
N ASP A 170 35.61 11.24 -15.18
CA ASP A 170 36.88 10.73 -14.63
C ASP A 170 36.87 9.23 -14.32
N GLY A 171 35.70 8.59 -14.38
CA GLY A 171 35.55 7.16 -14.14
C GLY A 171 35.64 6.74 -12.68
N HIS A 172 35.63 7.69 -11.73
CA HIS A 172 35.59 7.34 -10.31
C HIS A 172 34.28 6.63 -9.98
N GLU A 173 34.34 5.72 -9.00
CA GLU A 173 33.21 4.89 -8.61
C GLU A 173 32.88 5.11 -7.13
N GLU A 174 31.60 5.33 -6.83
CA GLU A 174 31.09 5.51 -5.49
C GLU A 174 29.95 4.53 -5.20
N HIS A 175 29.89 4.05 -3.96
CA HIS A 175 28.76 3.27 -3.49
C HIS A 175 27.65 4.21 -3.02
N VAL A 176 26.50 4.15 -3.72
CA VAL A 176 25.30 4.93 -3.41
C VAL A 176 24.41 4.12 -2.47
N PHE A 177 24.03 4.75 -1.37
CA PHE A 177 23.05 4.21 -0.43
C PHE A 177 21.74 4.97 -0.62
N ASP A 178 20.69 4.26 -1.03
CA ASP A 178 19.37 4.84 -1.29
C ASP A 178 18.32 4.05 -0.51
N GLU A 179 18.34 2.72 -0.68
CA GLU A 179 17.37 1.81 -0.09
C GLU A 179 18.04 0.88 0.92
N LEU A 180 17.25 0.37 1.87
CA LEU A 180 17.79 -0.49 2.93
C LEU A 180 18.47 -1.76 2.37
N TYR A 181 17.93 -2.32 1.28
CA TYR A 181 18.49 -3.49 0.60
C TYR A 181 19.76 -3.20 -0.23
N THR A 182 20.20 -1.95 -0.32
CA THR A 182 21.52 -1.61 -0.89
C THR A 182 22.59 -1.38 0.18
N SER A 183 22.23 -1.47 1.46
CA SER A 183 23.18 -1.30 2.57
C SER A 183 24.06 -2.52 2.80
N ASP A 184 25.26 -2.29 3.35
CA ASP A 184 26.17 -3.37 3.76
C ASP A 184 25.53 -4.27 4.83
N SER A 185 24.75 -3.69 5.75
CA SER A 185 24.04 -4.45 6.79
C SER A 185 23.04 -5.45 6.20
N TRP A 186 22.32 -5.08 5.13
CA TRP A 186 21.37 -5.98 4.49
C TRP A 186 22.09 -7.04 3.64
N LEU A 187 23.17 -6.67 2.95
CA LEU A 187 24.02 -7.61 2.22
C LEU A 187 24.59 -8.69 3.15
N GLU A 188 25.12 -8.29 4.31
CA GLU A 188 25.64 -9.21 5.33
C GLU A 188 24.53 -10.09 5.90
N ALA A 189 23.39 -9.51 6.26
CA ALA A 189 22.26 -10.27 6.80
C ALA A 189 21.75 -11.32 5.80
N GLN A 190 21.67 -10.97 4.51
CA GLN A 190 21.24 -11.90 3.46
C GLN A 190 22.27 -13.02 3.26
N ASP A 191 23.57 -12.72 3.30
CA ASP A 191 24.62 -13.73 3.21
C ASP A 191 24.58 -14.71 4.40
N ASN A 192 24.44 -14.17 5.61
CA ASN A 192 24.26 -14.97 6.83
C ASN A 192 23.02 -15.88 6.73
N LEU A 193 21.91 -15.37 6.19
CA LEU A 193 20.70 -16.16 5.95
C LEU A 193 20.94 -17.30 4.94
N GLN A 194 21.67 -17.05 3.84
CA GLN A 194 21.95 -18.09 2.84
C GLN A 194 22.85 -19.21 3.38
N ARG A 195 23.68 -18.93 4.38
CA ARG A 195 24.56 -19.92 5.02
C ARG A 195 23.82 -20.84 6.00
N GLN A 196 22.59 -20.51 6.38
CA GLN A 196 21.80 -21.33 7.31
C GLN A 196 21.31 -22.62 6.63
N PRO A 197 21.07 -23.70 7.40
CA PRO A 197 20.44 -24.90 6.89
C PRO A 197 19.09 -24.56 6.24
N LYS A 198 18.85 -25.09 5.04
CA LYS A 198 17.56 -24.92 4.36
C LYS A 198 16.46 -25.71 5.07
N GLU A 199 15.25 -25.19 5.01
CA GLU A 199 14.06 -25.89 5.48
C GLU A 199 13.92 -27.26 4.78
N PRO A 200 13.61 -28.34 5.53
CA PRO A 200 13.45 -29.67 4.96
C PRO A 200 12.42 -29.69 3.83
N GLY A 201 12.82 -30.18 2.65
CA GLY A 201 11.95 -30.25 1.46
C GLY A 201 11.76 -28.93 0.70
N CYS A 202 12.39 -27.82 1.14
CA CYS A 202 12.33 -26.54 0.44
C CYS A 202 13.58 -26.31 -0.43
N SER A 203 13.38 -26.12 -1.73
CA SER A 203 14.46 -25.79 -2.68
C SER A 203 14.57 -24.29 -2.98
N LEU A 204 13.63 -23.48 -2.49
CA LEU A 204 13.57 -22.05 -2.73
C LEU A 204 14.72 -21.31 -2.03
N LYS A 205 15.09 -20.14 -2.56
CA LYS A 205 16.04 -19.23 -1.88
C LYS A 205 15.33 -18.55 -0.71
N CYS A 206 15.96 -18.54 0.45
CA CYS A 206 15.51 -17.74 1.59
C CYS A 206 15.81 -16.26 1.29
N ILE A 207 14.88 -15.36 1.56
CA ILE A 207 15.07 -13.92 1.34
C ILE A 207 14.63 -13.15 2.58
N ILE A 208 15.29 -12.02 2.83
CA ILE A 208 14.85 -11.08 3.85
C ILE A 208 13.73 -10.21 3.25
N THR A 209 12.61 -10.12 3.95
CA THR A 209 11.50 -9.22 3.59
C THR A 209 11.55 -7.98 4.49
N GLY A 210 11.63 -6.79 3.89
CA GLY A 210 11.53 -5.53 4.61
C GLY A 210 10.07 -5.19 4.91
N LEU A 211 9.79 -4.80 6.15
CA LEU A 211 8.46 -4.36 6.58
C LEU A 211 8.55 -2.92 7.09
N MET A 212 7.76 -2.04 6.49
CA MET A 212 7.61 -0.65 6.93
C MET A 212 6.25 -0.49 7.60
N PHE A 213 6.24 -0.23 8.91
CA PHE A 213 5.02 -0.02 9.67
C PHE A 213 4.74 1.48 9.77
N PHE A 214 3.54 1.90 9.38
CA PHE A 214 3.07 3.27 9.51
C PHE A 214 1.66 3.27 10.09
N SER A 215 1.27 4.39 10.71
CA SER A 215 -0.10 4.62 11.15
C SER A 215 -0.64 5.85 10.43
N ASP A 216 -1.86 5.77 9.95
CA ASP A 216 -2.64 6.91 9.44
C ASP A 216 -2.74 8.10 10.43
N ALA A 217 -2.59 7.84 11.74
CA ALA A 217 -2.53 8.88 12.77
C ALA A 217 -1.18 9.63 12.81
N THR A 218 -0.16 9.21 12.06
CA THR A 218 1.10 9.96 11.92
C THR A 218 0.91 11.14 10.96
N HIS A 219 0.07 12.09 11.33
CA HIS A 219 0.14 13.43 10.77
C HIS A 219 1.44 14.08 11.27
N LEU A 220 2.43 14.19 10.39
CA LEU A 220 3.75 14.77 10.68
C LEU A 220 3.67 16.24 11.19
N THR A 221 2.50 16.86 11.13
CA THR A 221 2.26 18.28 11.44
C THR A 221 1.02 18.48 12.31
N ASN A 222 1.06 17.98 13.55
CA ASN A 222 0.14 18.45 14.60
C ASN A 222 0.85 18.54 15.96
N PHE A 223 1.99 19.23 15.98
CA PHE A 223 2.53 19.73 17.25
C PHE A 223 1.60 20.84 17.76
N ARG A 224 0.71 20.46 18.68
CA ARG A 224 -0.14 21.40 19.41
C ARG A 224 0.76 22.37 20.17
N MET A 225 0.61 23.67 19.94
CA MET A 225 1.16 24.71 20.80
C MET A 225 0.52 24.57 22.19
N ALA A 226 1.16 23.83 23.09
CA ALA A 226 0.84 23.90 24.50
C ALA A 226 1.34 25.27 25.00
N LYS A 227 0.41 26.22 25.17
CA LYS A 227 0.68 27.43 25.94
C LYS A 227 0.77 27.02 27.41
N ALA A 228 1.91 27.36 28.02
CA ALA A 228 2.12 27.33 29.47
C ALA A 228 1.24 28.37 30.18
#